data_AF-A0A1U7H5L7-F1
#
_entry.id   AF-A0A1U7H5L7-F1
#
_cell.length_a   1.000
_cell.length_b   1.000
_cell.length_c   1.000
_cell.angle_alpha   90.00
_cell.angle_beta   90.00
_cell.angle_gamma   90.00
#
_symmetry.space_group_name_H-M   'P 1'
#
loop_
_entity.id
_entity.type
_entity.pdbx_description
1 polymer ?
#
loop_
_entity_poly.entity_id
_entity_poly.type
_entity_poly.pdbx_seq_one_letter_code
_entity_poly.pdbx_strand_id
1 'polypeptide(L)'
;MKTYYYVLASQRFLLEEEPMEEVLRERTRHYHEQEKEIDFWVVKQPAFLESPRMAQVKAKCPQPAAAIISTNPQFITWLKLRLEYVLTGEFQAPSESIPDPLASLASVS
;
A
#
# COMPACT_ATOMS: atom_id res chain seq x y z
N MET A 1 -2.93 -16.49 -8.97
CA MET A 1 -2.99 -15.03 -8.89
C MET A 1 -3.73 -14.65 -7.61
N LYS A 2 -3.23 -13.68 -6.85
CA LYS A 2 -3.89 -13.15 -5.65
C LYS A 2 -4.34 -11.71 -5.92
N THR A 3 -5.46 -11.31 -5.31
CA THR A 3 -5.91 -9.91 -5.34
C THR A 3 -5.26 -9.14 -4.20
N TYR A 4 -4.65 -8.01 -4.54
CA TYR A 4 -4.07 -7.06 -3.60
C TYR A 4 -4.89 -5.79 -3.64
N TYR A 5 -5.19 -5.25 -2.47
CA TYR A 5 -5.88 -4.00 -2.27
C TYR A 5 -4.86 -2.98 -1.77
N TYR A 6 -5.00 -1.72 -2.15
CA TYR A 6 -4.08 -0.68 -1.73
C TYR A 6 -4.78 0.61 -1.29
N VAL A 7 -4.15 1.29 -0.34
CA VAL A 7 -4.24 2.74 -0.15
C VAL A 7 -2.98 3.37 -0.74
N LEU A 8 -3.14 4.45 -1.50
CA LEU A 8 -2.06 5.18 -2.14
C LEU A 8 -2.18 6.68 -1.83
N ALA A 9 -1.07 7.28 -1.40
CA ALA A 9 -0.96 8.71 -1.17
C ALA A 9 0.48 9.21 -1.39
N SER A 10 0.70 10.51 -1.23
CA SER A 10 2.07 11.03 -1.16
C SER A 10 2.81 10.42 0.03
N GLN A 11 4.12 10.17 -0.11
CA GLN A 11 4.94 9.61 0.95
C GLN A 11 4.91 10.50 2.21
N ARG A 12 5.00 11.81 2.01
CA ARG A 12 4.93 12.81 3.10
C ARG A 12 3.63 12.68 3.89
N PHE A 13 2.49 12.68 3.21
CA PHE A 13 1.19 12.53 3.87
C PHE A 13 1.11 11.21 4.65
N LEU A 14 1.44 10.10 4.00
CA LEU A 14 1.22 8.76 4.57
C LEU A 14 2.20 8.39 5.70
N LEU A 15 3.43 8.91 5.68
CA LEU A 15 4.51 8.52 6.60
C LEU A 15 4.93 9.61 7.58
N GLU A 16 4.68 10.89 7.28
CA GLU A 16 5.14 12.01 8.12
C GLU A 16 3.98 12.78 8.76
N GLU A 17 2.90 13.03 8.02
CA GLU A 17 1.78 13.84 8.51
C GLU A 17 0.77 12.99 9.30
N GLU A 18 0.55 11.75 8.86
CA GLU A 18 -0.40 10.84 9.50
C GLU A 18 0.29 9.91 10.51
N PRO A 19 -0.31 9.64 11.69
CA PRO A 19 0.24 8.76 12.72
C PRO A 19 0.03 7.27 12.36
N MET A 20 0.50 6.85 11.19
CA MET A 20 0.33 5.49 10.67
C MET A 20 1.31 4.48 11.26
N GLU A 21 2.47 4.93 11.74
CA GLU A 21 3.48 4.05 12.33
C GLU A 21 2.92 3.27 13.53
N GLU A 22 2.24 3.97 14.46
CA GLU A 22 1.65 3.33 15.65
C GLU A 22 0.58 2.31 15.27
N VAL A 23 -0.30 2.67 14.33
CA VAL A 23 -1.37 1.79 13.83
C VAL A 23 -0.79 0.49 13.27
N LEU A 24 0.26 0.60 12.44
CA LEU A 24 0.86 -0.54 11.78
C LEU A 24 1.70 -1.39 12.74
N ARG A 25 2.40 -0.76 13.69
CA ARG A 25 3.13 -1.45 14.75
C ARG A 25 2.20 -2.27 15.63
N GLU A 26 1.11 -1.66 16.08
CA GLU A 26 0.10 -2.31 16.93
C GLU A 26 -0.60 -3.45 16.19
N ARG A 27 -0.95 -3.25 14.92
CA ARG A 27 -1.49 -4.32 14.07
C ARG A 27 -0.50 -5.47 13.90
N THR A 28 0.79 -5.18 13.75
CA THR A 28 1.85 -6.21 13.64
C THR A 28 1.95 -7.02 14.92
N ARG A 29 1.93 -6.35 16.09
CA ARG A 29 1.89 -7.02 17.41
C ARG A 29 0.65 -7.92 17.54
N HIS A 30 -0.53 -7.41 17.19
CA HIS A 30 -1.77 -8.17 17.23
C HIS A 30 -1.71 -9.43 16.34
N TYR A 31 -1.15 -9.34 15.13
CA TYR A 31 -0.97 -10.50 14.26
C TYR A 31 -0.02 -11.53 14.88
N HIS A 32 1.09 -11.09 15.46
CA HIS A 32 2.04 -11.96 16.14
C HIS A 32 1.40 -12.68 17.34
N GLU A 33 0.64 -11.97 18.18
CA GLU A 33 -0.06 -12.54 19.34
C GLU A 33 -1.13 -13.56 18.98
N GLN A 34 -1.65 -13.50 17.76
CA GLN A 34 -2.67 -14.42 17.22
C GLN A 34 -2.06 -15.48 16.29
N GLU A 35 -0.72 -15.58 16.22
CA GLU A 35 0.00 -16.49 15.30
C GLU A 35 -0.46 -16.36 13.84
N LYS A 36 -0.84 -15.13 13.44
CA LYS A 36 -1.37 -14.83 12.11
C LYS A 36 -0.26 -14.34 11.19
N GLU A 37 -0.22 -14.87 9.96
CA GLU A 37 0.67 -14.39 8.91
C GLU A 37 0.33 -12.94 8.53
N ILE A 38 1.36 -12.09 8.40
CA ILE A 38 1.22 -10.69 7.99
C ILE A 38 0.70 -10.64 6.56
N ASP A 39 -0.42 -9.96 6.38
CA ASP A 39 -1.11 -9.79 5.11
C ASP A 39 -1.18 -8.33 4.66
N PHE A 40 -0.29 -7.48 5.20
CA PHE A 40 -0.20 -6.05 4.89
C PHE A 40 1.24 -5.54 4.91
N TRP A 41 1.55 -4.56 4.05
CA TRP A 41 2.89 -4.01 3.86
C TRP A 41 2.86 -2.52 3.54
N VAL A 42 3.89 -1.78 3.98
CA VAL A 42 4.16 -0.41 3.53
C VAL A 42 5.19 -0.46 2.43
N VAL A 43 4.87 0.12 1.26
CA VAL A 43 5.76 0.14 0.10
C VAL A 43 5.98 1.59 -0.34
N LYS A 44 7.23 2.05 -0.24
CA LYS A 44 7.65 3.36 -0.77
C LYS A 44 7.86 3.24 -2.28
N GLN A 45 7.43 4.25 -3.04
CA GLN A 45 7.55 4.28 -4.51
C GLN A 45 7.19 2.92 -5.15
N PRO A 46 5.96 2.43 -4.96
CA PRO A 46 5.59 1.07 -5.33
C PRO A 46 5.69 0.85 -6.85
N ALA A 47 6.43 -0.18 -7.25
CA ALA A 47 6.71 -0.48 -8.66
C ALA A 47 5.45 -0.80 -9.48
N PHE A 48 4.39 -1.30 -8.82
CA PHE A 48 3.12 -1.58 -9.51
C PHE A 48 2.51 -0.33 -10.17
N LEU A 49 2.83 0.88 -9.70
CA LEU A 49 2.38 2.13 -10.32
C LEU A 49 2.97 2.37 -11.71
N GLU A 50 4.08 1.74 -12.03
CA GLU A 50 4.69 1.80 -13.37
C GLU A 50 3.98 0.91 -14.39
N SER A 51 3.08 0.04 -13.95
CA SER A 51 2.25 -0.75 -14.87
C SER A 51 1.36 0.19 -15.72
N PRO A 52 1.19 -0.08 -17.03
CA PRO A 52 0.31 0.71 -17.88
C PRO A 52 -1.13 0.84 -17.35
N ARG A 53 -1.61 -0.18 -16.62
CA ARG A 53 -2.95 -0.19 -16.01
C ARG A 53 -3.10 0.83 -14.87
N MET A 54 -1.99 1.26 -14.28
CA MET A 54 -1.95 2.20 -13.16
C MET A 54 -1.66 3.63 -13.60
N ALA A 55 -1.45 3.89 -14.90
CA ALA A 55 -1.06 5.21 -15.41
C ALA A 55 -1.99 6.35 -14.96
N GLN A 56 -3.32 6.13 -14.97
CA GLN A 56 -4.29 7.13 -14.51
C GLN A 56 -4.22 7.37 -12.99
N VAL A 57 -3.95 6.31 -12.21
CA VAL A 57 -3.82 6.40 -10.75
C VAL A 57 -2.52 7.13 -10.41
N LYS A 58 -1.41 6.77 -11.06
CA LYS A 58 -0.10 7.42 -10.90
C LYS A 58 -0.19 8.92 -11.20
N ALA A 59 -0.88 9.31 -12.27
CA ALA A 59 -1.05 10.72 -12.65
C ALA A 59 -1.84 11.55 -11.62
N LYS A 60 -2.71 10.93 -10.83
CA LYS A 60 -3.49 11.60 -9.77
C LYS A 60 -2.76 11.66 -8.43
N CYS A 61 -1.75 10.82 -8.21
CA CYS A 61 -1.04 10.75 -6.95
C CYS A 61 0.20 11.66 -6.95
N PRO A 62 0.35 12.57 -5.97
CA PRO A 62 1.59 13.32 -5.80
C PRO A 62 2.80 12.39 -5.59
N GLN A 63 3.96 12.82 -6.09
CA GLN A 63 5.21 12.06 -6.02
C GLN A 63 6.23 12.75 -5.07
N PRO A 64 7.06 12.00 -4.34
CA PRO A 64 7.11 10.53 -4.30
C PRO A 64 5.88 9.94 -3.60
N ALA A 65 5.35 8.84 -4.15
CA ALA A 65 4.19 8.16 -3.59
C ALA A 65 4.59 7.03 -2.63
N ALA A 66 3.68 6.68 -1.71
CA ALA A 66 3.77 5.49 -0.87
C ALA A 66 2.41 4.79 -0.82
N ALA A 67 2.44 3.47 -0.67
CA ALA A 67 1.23 2.65 -0.56
C ALA A 67 1.24 1.78 0.70
N ILE A 68 0.06 1.58 1.28
CA ILE A 68 -0.21 0.45 2.16
C ILE A 68 -0.96 -0.58 1.33
N ILE A 69 -0.39 -1.77 1.19
CA ILE A 69 -0.92 -2.87 0.38
C ILE A 69 -1.36 -3.98 1.33
N SER A 70 -2.48 -4.63 1.06
CA SER A 70 -2.95 -5.79 1.82
C SER A 70 -3.77 -6.75 0.97
N THR A 71 -3.79 -8.03 1.31
CA THR A 71 -4.76 -8.99 0.74
C THR A 71 -6.11 -8.96 1.46
N ASN A 72 -6.24 -8.16 2.53
CA ASN A 72 -7.48 -7.96 3.28
C ASN A 72 -8.20 -6.66 2.84
N PRO A 73 -9.33 -6.76 2.11
CA PRO A 73 -10.05 -5.57 1.62
C PRO A 73 -10.66 -4.71 2.73
N GLN A 74 -11.04 -5.32 3.86
CA GLN A 74 -11.64 -4.60 4.98
C GLN A 74 -10.61 -3.67 5.63
N PHE A 75 -9.35 -4.09 5.71
CA PHE A 75 -8.27 -3.26 6.23
C PHE A 75 -8.03 -2.03 5.35
N ILE A 76 -8.00 -2.19 4.03
CA ILE A 76 -7.85 -1.07 3.09
C ILE A 76 -9.07 -0.14 3.12
N THR A 77 -10.28 -0.69 3.25
CA THR A 77 -11.51 0.10 3.42
C THR A 77 -11.48 0.94 4.69
N TRP A 78 -11.03 0.35 5.81
CA TRP A 78 -10.85 1.07 7.08
C TRP A 78 -9.83 2.20 6.94
N LEU A 79 -8.69 1.95 6.28
CA LEU A 79 -7.68 2.98 6.02
C LEU A 79 -8.23 4.10 5.14
N LYS A 80 -9.05 3.80 4.13
CA LYS A 80 -9.69 4.81 3.29
C LYS A 80 -10.60 5.74 4.10
N LEU A 81 -11.40 5.17 5.00
CA LEU A 81 -12.28 5.96 5.86
C LEU A 81 -11.49 6.81 6.87
N ARG A 82 -10.36 6.31 7.37
CA ARG A 82 -9.51 7.03 8.31
C ARG A 82 -8.74 8.18 7.67
N LEU A 83 -8.19 7.96 6.49
CA LEU A 83 -7.24 8.89 5.86
C LEU A 83 -7.91 9.88 4.90
N GLU A 84 -9.15 9.63 4.48
CA GLU A 84 -10.01 10.43 3.59
C GLU A 84 -9.39 10.76 2.21
N TYR A 85 -8.31 11.54 2.17
CA TYR A 85 -7.62 12.11 1.01
C TYR A 85 -6.63 11.15 0.33
N VAL A 86 -7.02 9.89 0.21
CA VAL A 86 -6.18 8.84 -0.37
C VAL A 86 -6.85 8.17 -1.57
N LEU A 87 -6.04 7.68 -2.51
CA LEU A 87 -6.50 6.84 -3.60
C LEU A 87 -6.57 5.39 -3.14
N THR A 88 -7.55 4.64 -3.64
CA THR A 88 -7.69 3.20 -3.36
C THR A 88 -8.03 2.43 -4.61
N GLY A 89 -7.65 1.17 -4.63
CA GLY A 89 -8.02 0.23 -5.67
C GLY A 89 -7.51 -1.16 -5.37
N GLU A 90 -7.57 -2.00 -6.39
CA GLU A 90 -7.08 -3.37 -6.33
C GLU A 90 -6.37 -3.75 -7.63
N PHE A 91 -5.53 -4.78 -7.54
CA PHE A 91 -4.90 -5.40 -8.70
C PHE A 91 -4.59 -6.86 -8.44
N GLN A 92 -4.36 -7.61 -9.52
CA GLN A 92 -3.94 -9.01 -9.46
C GLN A 92 -2.45 -9.14 -9.73
N ALA A 93 -1.77 -9.92 -8.90
CA ALA A 93 -0.34 -10.22 -9.04
C ALA A 93 -0.01 -11.65 -8.54
N PRO A 94 1.11 -12.24 -8.96
CA PRO A 94 2.01 -11.77 -10.03
C PRO A 94 1.33 -11.78 -11.41
N SER A 95 1.72 -10.85 -12.29
CA SER A 95 1.28 -10.73 -13.69
C SER A 95 2.43 -10.21 -14.57
N GLU A 96 2.30 -10.27 -15.90
CA GLU A 96 3.34 -9.74 -16.82
C GLU A 96 3.68 -8.27 -16.55
N SER A 97 2.67 -7.45 -16.22
CA SER A 97 2.85 -6.02 -15.95
C SER A 97 3.19 -5.68 -14.50
N ILE A 98 2.97 -6.62 -13.57
CA ILE A 98 3.23 -6.46 -12.13
C ILE A 98 3.79 -7.81 -11.62
N PRO A 99 5.09 -8.08 -11.84
CA PRO A 99 5.70 -9.36 -11.47
C PRO A 99 5.82 -9.52 -9.95
N ASP A 100 6.08 -8.42 -9.23
CA ASP A 100 6.15 -8.38 -7.78
C ASP A 100 5.18 -7.31 -7.25
N PRO A 101 4.13 -7.70 -6.49
CA PRO A 101 3.17 -6.75 -5.93
C PRO A 101 3.76 -5.79 -4.88
N LEU A 102 4.87 -6.16 -4.24
CA LEU A 102 5.45 -5.44 -3.09
C LEU A 102 6.77 -4.74 -3.43
N ALA A 103 7.21 -4.79 -4.68
CA ALA A 103 8.46 -4.16 -5.11
C ALA A 103 8.44 -2.64 -4.89
N SER A 104 9.53 -2.14 -4.32
CA SER A 104 9.79 -0.71 -4.08
C SER A 104 10.87 -0.21 -5.03
N LEU A 105 10.64 0.95 -5.65
CA LEU A 105 11.62 1.66 -6.47
C LEU A 105 12.44 2.71 -5.70
N ALA A 106 12.14 2.90 -4.40
CA ALA A 106 12.92 3.80 -3.58
C ALA A 106 14.35 3.29 -3.44
N SER A 107 15.33 4.18 -3.67
CA SER A 107 16.74 3.87 -3.43
C SER A 107 16.95 3.55 -1.95
N VAL A 108 17.66 2.46 -1.66
CA VAL A 108 18.14 2.16 -0.31
C VAL A 108 19.31 3.10 -0.07
N SER A 109 19.10 4.13 0.75
CA SER A 109 20.17 5.00 1.26
C SER A 109 20.81 4.40 2.50
#